data_AF-A0A5A7PXT5-F1
#
_entry.id   AF-A0A5A7PXT5-F1
#
_cell.length_a   1.000
_cell.length_b   1.000
_cell.length_c   1.000
_cell.angle_alpha   90.00
_cell.angle_beta   90.00
_cell.angle_gamma   90.00
#
_symmetry.space_group_name_H-M   'P 1'
#
loop_
_entity.id
_entity.type
_entity.pdbx_description
1 polymer ?
#
loop_
_entity_poly.entity_id
_entity_poly.type
_entity_poly.pdbx_seq_one_letter_code
_entity_poly.pdbx_strand_id
1 'polypeptide(L)'
;MMMDSRIWSRLPEHLLELVLSFLPLKTLLTLRSTCKHFNFLLSSPLSAFSSRRRPPLSSLILLSHPQFSRICPLLNAAASSWHGASLSLPPNLSSSALVSSAGGLLCFSSPTSSCFVVCNPLSRSTRRVTFPFCPFHFELATLVPAPNGYKLFVLSGNAFVYDSTTESWREYSGYNRMLNDNHHQKAALQNGLLFFSTPEPFRVVGFHLATGNWETLRAGLPDGLTFVRLASDVASKLYLIGGIGNNGISRSVKVWELGDDDRAWVEFETLPETVCRKFLSICYHNYEHVYCFWQQGCICVCCYTWPEILCYKVCRRTWHWLPKCPSLPEKWSCGFRCFSFGPDLYAAV
;
A
#
# COMPACT_ATOMS: atom_id res chain seq x y z
N MET A 1 -8.35 -9.78 43.09
CA MET A 1 -8.08 -11.23 43.13
C MET A 1 -6.58 -11.41 42.86
N MET A 2 -5.80 -11.85 43.84
CA MET A 2 -4.36 -12.08 43.66
C MET A 2 -4.13 -13.44 43.00
N MET A 3 -3.30 -13.48 41.96
CA MET A 3 -2.86 -14.71 41.31
C MET A 3 -1.77 -15.39 42.15
N ASP A 4 -1.88 -16.71 42.37
CA ASP A 4 -0.89 -17.49 43.13
C ASP A 4 0.42 -17.68 42.34
N SER A 5 1.49 -17.03 42.78
CA SER A 5 2.79 -17.06 42.10
C SER A 5 3.35 -18.48 41.90
N ARG A 6 3.00 -19.45 42.75
CA ARG A 6 3.48 -20.85 42.62
C ARG A 6 2.90 -21.56 41.39
N ILE A 7 1.67 -21.21 41.01
CA ILE A 7 0.99 -21.77 39.85
C ILE A 7 1.45 -21.03 38.58
N TRP A 8 1.43 -19.70 38.60
CA TRP A 8 1.67 -18.88 37.41
C TRP A 8 3.15 -18.76 37.01
N SER A 9 4.09 -18.91 37.95
CA SER A 9 5.53 -18.91 37.63
C SER A 9 6.00 -20.16 36.88
N ARG A 10 5.18 -21.23 36.88
CA ARG A 10 5.49 -22.50 36.22
C ARG A 10 4.63 -22.76 34.98
N LEU A 11 3.95 -21.73 34.48
CA LEU A 11 3.11 -21.88 33.30
C LEU A 11 3.99 -22.29 32.11
N PRO A 12 3.69 -23.42 31.43
CA PRO A 12 4.42 -23.85 30.25
C PRO A 12 4.42 -22.77 29.16
N GLU A 13 5.54 -22.62 28.44
CA GLU A 13 5.71 -21.57 27.42
C GLU A 13 4.61 -21.62 26.36
N HIS A 14 4.21 -22.81 25.89
CA HIS A 14 3.15 -22.94 24.89
C HIS A 14 1.78 -22.42 25.38
N LEU A 15 1.44 -22.58 26.67
CA LEU A 15 0.21 -22.01 27.23
C LEU A 15 0.33 -20.50 27.37
N LEU A 16 1.51 -20.00 27.75
CA LEU A 16 1.76 -18.57 27.82
C LEU A 16 1.67 -17.91 26.45
N GLU A 17 2.25 -18.51 25.41
CA GLU A 17 2.14 -18.06 24.01
C GLU A 17 0.70 -18.04 23.53
N LEU A 18 -0.10 -19.05 23.88
CA LEU A 18 -1.53 -19.08 23.61
C LEU A 18 -2.26 -17.92 24.30
N VAL A 19 -2.02 -17.69 25.60
CA VAL A 19 -2.61 -16.55 26.33
C VAL A 19 -2.24 -15.22 25.68
N LEU A 20 -0.95 -15.03 25.35
CA LEU A 20 -0.48 -13.83 24.65
C LEU A 20 -1.18 -13.69 23.29
N SER A 21 -1.41 -14.80 22.58
CA SER A 21 -2.15 -14.83 21.32
C SER A 21 -3.64 -14.51 21.43
N PHE A 22 -4.17 -14.22 22.64
CA PHE A 22 -5.51 -13.66 22.86
C PHE A 22 -5.51 -12.18 23.25
N LEU A 23 -4.35 -11.57 23.50
CA LEU A 23 -4.25 -10.16 23.88
C LEU A 23 -4.32 -9.18 22.68
N PRO A 24 -4.96 -8.01 22.83
CA PRO A 24 -4.96 -6.96 21.79
C PRO A 24 -3.55 -6.51 21.40
N LEU A 25 -3.35 -6.04 20.17
CA LEU A 25 -2.04 -5.61 19.68
C LEU A 25 -1.39 -4.56 20.61
N LYS A 26 -2.16 -3.58 21.09
CA LYS A 26 -1.64 -2.55 22.02
C LYS A 26 -1.05 -3.17 23.29
N THR A 27 -1.71 -4.19 23.83
CA THR A 27 -1.24 -4.94 25.01
C THR A 27 0.01 -5.75 24.65
N LEU A 28 0.06 -6.38 23.48
CA LEU A 28 1.24 -7.10 23.01
C LEU A 28 2.47 -6.19 22.88
N LEU A 29 2.31 -5.03 22.25
CA LEU A 29 3.40 -4.07 22.06
C LEU A 29 3.93 -3.51 23.39
N THR A 30 3.04 -3.29 24.36
CA THR A 30 3.44 -2.85 25.71
C THR A 30 4.17 -3.96 26.47
N LEU A 31 3.70 -5.21 26.40
CA LEU A 31 4.35 -6.37 27.03
C LEU A 31 5.78 -6.62 26.53
N ARG A 32 6.10 -6.31 25.26
CA ARG A 32 7.48 -6.43 24.76
C ARG A 32 8.48 -5.58 25.55
N SER A 33 8.03 -4.46 26.10
CA SER A 33 8.88 -3.54 26.85
C SER A 33 9.07 -3.92 28.31
N THR A 34 8.31 -4.89 28.84
CA THR A 34 8.34 -5.23 30.27
C THR A 34 9.40 -6.26 30.62
N CYS A 35 9.64 -7.28 29.79
CA CYS A 35 10.73 -8.24 30.01
C CYS A 35 11.23 -8.92 28.73
N LYS A 36 12.48 -9.42 28.76
CA LYS A 36 13.12 -10.13 27.64
C LYS A 36 12.38 -11.40 27.24
N HIS A 37 11.79 -12.11 28.21
CA HIS A 37 11.06 -13.36 27.97
C HIS A 37 9.77 -13.11 27.17
N PHE A 38 8.96 -12.11 27.54
CA PHE A 38 7.79 -11.73 26.74
C PHE A 38 8.17 -11.25 25.34
N ASN A 39 9.25 -10.49 25.21
CA ASN A 39 9.73 -10.08 23.89
C ASN A 39 10.14 -11.29 23.02
N PHE A 40 10.77 -12.30 23.62
CA PHE A 40 11.14 -13.56 22.94
C PHE A 40 9.89 -14.36 22.51
N LEU A 41 8.94 -14.57 23.42
CA LEU A 41 7.70 -15.32 23.12
C LEU A 41 6.86 -14.65 22.03
N LEU A 42 6.83 -13.32 21.98
CA LEU A 42 6.11 -12.58 20.94
C LEU A 42 6.80 -12.60 19.58
N SER A 43 8.05 -13.08 19.53
CA SER A 43 8.77 -13.37 18.29
C SER A 43 8.68 -14.84 17.87
N SER A 44 8.02 -15.70 18.67
CA SER A 44 7.89 -17.14 18.42
C SER A 44 6.93 -17.47 17.26
N PRO A 45 7.21 -18.52 16.46
CA PRO A 45 6.34 -18.97 15.36
C PRO A 45 4.92 -19.35 15.80
N LEU A 46 4.73 -19.88 17.01
CA LEU A 46 3.43 -20.29 17.55
C LEU A 46 2.51 -19.08 17.82
N SER A 47 3.10 -17.96 18.25
CA SER A 47 2.40 -16.68 18.41
C SER A 47 1.94 -16.14 17.05
N ALA A 48 2.79 -16.25 16.02
CA ALA A 48 2.46 -15.87 14.65
C ALA A 48 1.32 -16.73 14.07
N PHE A 49 1.37 -18.05 14.28
CA PHE A 49 0.34 -18.97 13.81
C PHE A 49 -1.02 -18.68 14.43
N SER A 50 -1.05 -18.39 15.72
CA SER A 50 -2.29 -18.05 16.45
C SER A 50 -2.84 -16.67 16.04
N SER A 51 -1.97 -15.72 15.69
CA SER A 51 -2.37 -14.42 15.13
C SER A 51 -2.99 -14.52 13.74
N ARG A 52 -2.57 -15.48 12.89
CA ARG A 52 -3.17 -15.71 11.57
C ARG A 52 -4.66 -16.12 11.64
N ARG A 53 -5.13 -16.58 12.81
CA ARG A 53 -6.54 -16.90 13.06
C ARG A 53 -7.38 -15.70 13.51
N ARG A 54 -6.75 -14.53 13.73
CA ARG A 54 -7.47 -13.31 14.10
C ARG A 54 -7.94 -12.57 12.85
N PRO A 55 -9.05 -11.82 12.95
CA PRO A 55 -9.35 -10.83 11.93
C PRO A 55 -8.17 -9.86 11.83
N PRO A 56 -7.76 -9.47 10.61
CA PRO A 56 -6.71 -8.48 10.44
C PRO A 56 -7.10 -7.21 11.20
N LEU A 57 -6.11 -6.56 11.79
CA LEU A 57 -6.31 -5.25 12.39
C LEU A 57 -6.92 -4.30 11.35
N SER A 58 -7.75 -3.35 11.81
CA SER A 58 -8.33 -2.34 10.94
C SER A 58 -7.24 -1.73 10.07
N SER A 59 -7.42 -1.83 8.76
CA SER A 59 -6.48 -1.27 7.83
C SER A 59 -6.49 0.25 7.98
N LEU A 60 -5.30 0.84 8.09
CA LEU A 60 -5.09 2.27 8.22
C LEU A 60 -4.52 2.84 6.93
N ILE A 61 -4.75 4.13 6.70
CA ILE A 61 -4.10 4.87 5.63
C ILE A 61 -2.95 5.65 6.25
N LEU A 62 -1.75 5.47 5.71
CA LEU A 62 -0.56 6.24 6.07
C LEU A 62 -0.43 7.44 5.15
N LEU A 63 -0.30 8.62 5.74
CA LEU A 63 0.07 9.84 5.01
C LEU A 63 1.58 10.08 5.13
N SER A 64 2.24 10.27 4.00
CA SER A 64 3.65 10.63 3.89
C SER A 64 3.80 11.90 3.07
N HIS A 65 4.73 12.78 3.48
CA HIS A 65 5.02 14.03 2.79
C HIS A 65 6.54 14.34 2.87
N PRO A 66 7.18 14.80 1.77
CA PRO A 66 8.62 15.07 1.76
C PRO A 66 9.09 16.05 2.84
N GLN A 67 8.30 17.08 3.13
CA GLN A 67 8.63 18.09 4.15
C GLN A 67 8.45 17.60 5.59
N PHE A 68 7.71 16.49 5.80
CA PHE A 68 7.35 15.97 7.12
C PHE A 68 7.68 14.47 7.24
N SER A 69 8.84 14.05 6.71
CA SER A 69 9.25 12.63 6.59
C SER A 69 9.30 11.85 7.90
N ARG A 70 9.41 12.54 9.05
CA ARG A 70 9.50 11.94 10.39
C ARG A 70 8.13 11.58 10.99
N ILE A 71 7.05 12.12 10.43
CA ILE A 71 5.69 11.91 10.95
C ILE A 71 4.91 11.21 9.84
N CYS A 72 4.37 10.04 10.16
CA CYS A 72 3.39 9.37 9.31
C CYS A 72 2.06 9.30 10.05
N PRO A 73 1.18 10.31 9.85
CA PRO A 73 -0.16 10.27 10.41
C PRO A 73 -0.94 9.06 9.89
N LEU A 74 -1.74 8.47 10.78
CA LEU A 74 -2.56 7.30 10.51
C LEU A 74 -4.03 7.71 10.46
N LEU A 75 -4.72 7.34 9.39
CA LEU A 75 -6.16 7.56 9.20
C LEU A 75 -6.90 6.23 9.23
N ASN A 76 -7.94 6.15 10.05
CA ASN A 76 -8.90 5.06 9.97
C ASN A 76 -10.02 5.45 8.98
N ALA A 77 -10.02 4.83 7.80
CA ALA A 77 -11.02 5.11 6.76
C ALA A 77 -12.44 4.64 7.13
N ALA A 78 -12.57 3.60 7.95
CA ALA A 78 -13.87 3.10 8.39
C ALA A 78 -14.53 4.06 9.39
N ALA A 79 -13.74 4.56 10.34
CA ALA A 79 -14.18 5.52 11.35
C ALA A 79 -14.14 6.98 10.88
N SER A 80 -13.57 7.26 9.70
CA SER A 80 -13.31 8.61 9.20
C SER A 80 -12.62 9.49 10.24
N SER A 81 -11.57 8.99 10.88
CA SER A 81 -10.88 9.67 11.98
C SER A 81 -9.37 9.46 11.95
N TRP A 82 -8.61 10.53 12.20
CA TRP A 82 -7.16 10.46 12.37
C TRP A 82 -6.80 9.95 13.77
N HIS A 83 -5.74 9.14 13.85
CA HIS A 83 -5.17 8.74 15.13
C HIS A 83 -4.31 9.85 15.71
N GLY A 84 -4.43 10.08 17.03
CA GLY A 84 -3.61 11.06 17.75
C GLY A 84 -2.14 10.66 17.93
N ALA A 85 -1.78 9.41 17.61
CA ALA A 85 -0.41 8.91 17.65
C ALA A 85 0.05 8.53 16.23
N SER A 86 1.28 8.93 15.88
CA SER A 86 1.96 8.53 14.64
C SER A 86 2.78 7.25 14.82
N LEU A 87 3.11 6.59 13.72
CA LEU A 87 4.09 5.49 13.76
C LEU A 87 5.48 6.02 14.09
N SER A 88 6.16 5.40 15.05
CA SER A 88 7.56 5.65 15.33
C SER A 88 8.42 4.94 14.27
N LEU A 89 8.92 5.70 13.31
CA LEU A 89 9.85 5.21 12.30
C LEU A 89 11.28 5.12 12.83
N PRO A 90 12.09 4.16 12.37
CA PRO A 90 13.52 4.12 12.65
C PRO A 90 14.21 5.47 12.34
N PRO A 91 15.09 5.99 13.24
CA PRO A 91 15.69 7.32 13.10
C PRO A 91 16.54 7.47 11.82
N ASN A 92 17.11 6.36 11.32
CA ASN A 92 17.94 6.32 10.12
C ASN A 92 17.17 6.57 8.82
N LEU A 93 15.84 6.71 8.87
CA LEU A 93 14.98 6.96 7.70
C LEU A 93 14.72 8.45 7.43
N SER A 94 15.35 9.36 8.18
CA SER A 94 15.04 10.80 8.16
C SER A 94 15.12 11.47 6.77
N SER A 95 15.93 10.94 5.86
CA SER A 95 16.08 11.42 4.46
C SER A 95 15.51 10.44 3.41
N SER A 96 14.81 9.38 3.84
CA SER A 96 14.32 8.34 2.95
C SER A 96 12.83 8.55 2.62
N ALA A 97 12.45 8.38 1.36
CA ALA A 97 11.06 8.54 0.94
C ALA A 97 10.30 7.21 1.08
N LEU A 98 9.12 7.22 1.69
CA LEU A 98 8.22 6.07 1.64
C LEU A 98 7.76 5.85 0.19
N VAL A 99 8.04 4.67 -0.36
CA VAL A 99 7.74 4.32 -1.77
C VAL A 99 6.66 3.25 -1.89
N SER A 100 6.54 2.34 -0.93
CA SER A 100 5.51 1.30 -0.93
C SER A 100 5.17 0.82 0.48
N SER A 101 3.99 0.22 0.63
CA SER A 101 3.52 -0.42 1.86
C SER A 101 2.66 -1.62 1.48
N ALA A 102 2.86 -2.76 2.14
CA ALA A 102 2.02 -3.94 1.97
C ALA A 102 2.22 -4.94 3.12
N GLY A 103 1.17 -5.65 3.52
CA GLY A 103 1.25 -6.74 4.51
C GLY A 103 1.94 -6.36 5.82
N GLY A 104 1.67 -5.17 6.36
CA GLY A 104 2.30 -4.67 7.60
C GLY A 104 3.70 -4.11 7.45
N LEU A 105 4.28 -4.17 6.26
CA LEU A 105 5.63 -3.70 5.96
C LEU A 105 5.60 -2.34 5.24
N LEU A 106 6.61 -1.52 5.51
CA LEU A 106 6.87 -0.25 4.85
C LEU A 106 8.21 -0.33 4.11
N CYS A 107 8.26 0.21 2.88
CA CYS A 107 9.46 0.26 2.07
C CYS A 107 9.85 1.71 1.79
N PHE A 108 11.03 2.09 2.27
CA PHE A 108 11.63 3.39 2.06
C PHE A 108 12.75 3.30 1.03
N SER A 109 12.89 4.32 0.18
CA SER A 109 14.05 4.47 -0.71
C SER A 109 15.04 5.46 -0.12
N SER A 110 16.31 5.06 -0.09
CA SER A 110 17.44 5.90 0.34
C SER A 110 18.49 5.97 -0.78
N PRO A 111 18.35 6.91 -1.74
CA PRO A 111 19.29 7.05 -2.84
C PRO A 111 20.71 7.34 -2.37
N THR A 112 20.88 8.12 -1.31
CA THR A 112 22.19 8.43 -0.71
C THR A 112 22.94 7.20 -0.21
N SER A 113 22.20 6.17 0.23
CA SER A 113 22.74 4.90 0.69
C SER A 113 22.68 3.79 -0.38
N SER A 114 22.23 4.12 -1.60
CA SER A 114 22.00 3.17 -2.69
C SER A 114 21.23 1.91 -2.27
N CYS A 115 20.19 2.08 -1.45
CA CYS A 115 19.41 0.97 -0.94
C CYS A 115 17.94 1.32 -0.69
N PHE A 116 17.10 0.29 -0.69
CA PHE A 116 15.81 0.31 -0.03
C PHE A 116 15.96 -0.11 1.44
N VAL A 117 15.09 0.41 2.29
CA VAL A 117 14.93 -0.05 3.67
C VAL A 117 13.51 -0.53 3.85
N VAL A 118 13.34 -1.83 4.06
CA VAL A 118 12.05 -2.43 4.38
C VAL A 118 11.96 -2.58 5.89
N CYS A 119 10.87 -2.17 6.49
CA CYS A 119 10.69 -2.27 7.93
C CYS A 119 9.28 -2.67 8.33
N ASN A 120 9.20 -3.34 9.47
CA ASN A 120 7.95 -3.56 10.18
C ASN A 120 7.97 -2.66 11.42
N PRO A 121 7.15 -1.58 11.46
CA PRO A 121 7.16 -0.63 12.56
C PRO A 121 6.64 -1.23 13.87
N LEU A 122 5.84 -2.30 13.82
CA LEU A 122 5.30 -2.97 15.01
C LEU A 122 6.31 -3.89 15.67
N SER A 123 7.05 -4.65 14.86
CA SER A 123 8.12 -5.52 15.37
C SER A 123 9.45 -4.80 15.58
N ARG A 124 9.58 -3.58 15.02
CA ARG A 124 10.82 -2.80 14.95
C ARG A 124 11.95 -3.52 14.21
N SER A 125 11.61 -4.47 13.33
CA SER A 125 12.58 -5.11 12.44
C SER A 125 12.79 -4.27 11.18
N THR A 126 14.01 -4.28 10.67
CA THR A 126 14.42 -3.57 9.46
C THR A 126 15.35 -4.45 8.63
N ARG A 127 15.26 -4.36 7.31
CA ARG A 127 16.19 -4.95 6.36
C ARG A 127 16.62 -3.90 5.36
N ARG A 128 17.92 -3.87 5.07
CA ARG A 128 18.48 -3.08 3.97
C ARG A 128 18.56 -3.96 2.74
N VAL A 129 18.01 -3.48 1.63
CA VAL A 129 18.08 -4.14 0.33
C VAL A 129 18.87 -3.22 -0.58
N THR A 130 20.10 -3.59 -0.91
CA THR A 130 20.94 -2.81 -1.84
C THR A 130 20.26 -2.70 -3.19
N PHE A 131 20.44 -1.58 -3.89
CA PHE A 131 19.95 -1.46 -5.26
C PHE A 131 20.57 -2.52 -6.17
N PRO A 132 19.89 -2.93 -7.26
CA PRO A 132 20.42 -3.92 -8.20
C PRO A 132 21.78 -3.52 -8.80
N PHE A 133 21.98 -2.23 -9.07
CA PHE A 133 23.23 -1.65 -9.56
C PHE A 133 23.38 -0.20 -9.07
N CYS A 134 24.44 0.50 -9.46
CA CYS A 134 24.66 1.92 -9.09
C CYS A 134 25.31 2.68 -10.27
N PRO A 135 24.81 3.88 -10.64
CA PRO A 135 23.62 4.55 -10.11
C PRO A 135 22.32 3.83 -10.51
N PHE A 136 21.31 3.89 -9.66
CA PHE A 136 20.02 3.23 -9.89
C PHE A 136 18.88 4.23 -9.75
N HIS A 137 18.18 4.44 -10.86
CA HIS A 137 17.05 5.35 -10.97
C HIS A 137 15.82 4.53 -11.33
N PHE A 138 14.85 4.46 -10.42
CA PHE A 138 13.63 3.70 -10.64
C PHE A 138 12.42 4.63 -10.76
N GLU A 139 11.45 4.20 -11.55
CA GLU A 139 10.18 4.87 -11.76
C GLU A 139 9.15 4.44 -10.72
N LEU A 140 9.16 3.15 -10.37
CA LEU A 140 8.17 2.53 -9.50
C LEU A 140 8.80 1.49 -8.59
N ALA A 141 8.32 1.42 -7.35
CA ALA A 141 8.62 0.35 -6.42
C ALA A 141 7.32 -0.15 -5.79
N THR A 142 7.10 -1.47 -5.79
CA THR A 142 5.93 -2.12 -5.21
C THR A 142 6.37 -3.26 -4.31
N LEU A 143 5.96 -3.18 -3.05
CA LEU A 143 6.17 -4.23 -2.06
C LEU A 143 5.02 -5.24 -2.17
N VAL A 144 5.38 -6.52 -2.24
CA VAL A 144 4.43 -7.62 -2.36
C VAL A 144 4.63 -8.59 -1.20
N PRO A 145 3.63 -8.77 -0.33
CA PRO A 145 3.75 -9.69 0.80
C PRO A 145 3.80 -11.14 0.29
N ALA A 146 4.60 -11.97 0.94
CA ALA A 146 4.72 -13.39 0.66
C ALA A 146 4.60 -14.20 1.97
N PRO A 147 4.24 -15.50 1.93
CA PRO A 147 4.00 -16.29 3.14
C PRO A 147 5.15 -16.33 4.15
N ASN A 148 6.39 -16.27 3.65
CA ASN A 148 7.63 -16.38 4.44
C ASN A 148 8.55 -15.16 4.25
N GLY A 149 8.00 -14.01 3.84
CA GLY A 149 8.80 -12.83 3.53
C GLY A 149 8.07 -11.84 2.64
N TYR A 150 8.79 -11.22 1.73
CA TYR A 150 8.23 -10.32 0.73
C TYR A 150 9.03 -10.37 -0.57
N LYS A 151 8.40 -9.89 -1.64
CA LYS A 151 9.07 -9.50 -2.87
C LYS A 151 9.04 -7.98 -3.02
N LEU A 152 10.10 -7.41 -3.54
CA LEU A 152 10.14 -6.00 -3.92
C LEU A 152 10.29 -5.93 -5.44
N PHE A 153 9.21 -5.54 -6.11
CA PHE A 153 9.21 -5.25 -7.54
C PHE A 153 9.65 -3.80 -7.76
N VAL A 154 10.57 -3.58 -8.68
CA VAL A 154 11.07 -2.26 -9.05
C VAL A 154 11.15 -2.16 -10.57
N LEU A 155 10.68 -1.04 -11.11
CA LEU A 155 10.78 -0.72 -12.53
C LEU A 155 11.81 0.38 -12.72
N SER A 156 12.86 0.09 -13.49
CA SER A 156 13.96 1.01 -13.84
C SER A 156 14.27 0.80 -15.32
N GLY A 157 13.26 0.98 -16.15
CA GLY A 157 13.23 0.47 -17.51
C GLY A 157 13.03 -1.07 -17.60
N ASN A 158 13.95 -1.86 -17.03
CA ASN A 158 13.72 -3.30 -16.84
C ASN A 158 12.97 -3.56 -15.52
N ALA A 159 12.34 -4.74 -15.43
CA ALA A 159 11.69 -5.19 -14.21
C ALA A 159 12.71 -5.92 -13.32
N PHE A 160 12.84 -5.47 -12.08
CA PHE A 160 13.68 -6.09 -11.07
C PHE A 160 12.80 -6.62 -9.94
N VAL A 161 13.02 -7.86 -9.53
CA VAL A 161 12.32 -8.47 -8.40
C VAL A 161 13.33 -8.96 -7.39
N TYR A 162 13.33 -8.36 -6.21
CA TYR A 162 14.05 -8.88 -5.05
C TYR A 162 13.17 -9.88 -4.32
N ASP A 163 13.75 -11.00 -3.91
CA ASP A 163 13.09 -12.00 -3.06
C ASP A 163 13.78 -12.05 -1.70
N SER A 164 13.06 -11.71 -0.62
CA SER A 164 13.63 -11.65 0.73
C SER A 164 14.04 -13.01 1.29
N THR A 165 13.57 -14.12 0.70
CA THR A 165 13.93 -15.47 1.16
C THR A 165 15.26 -15.95 0.60
N THR A 166 15.58 -15.53 -0.62
CA THR A 166 16.85 -15.84 -1.29
C THR A 166 17.85 -14.69 -1.21
N GLU A 167 17.39 -13.52 -0.75
CA GLU A 167 18.16 -12.29 -0.63
C GLU A 167 18.82 -11.83 -1.94
N SER A 168 18.18 -12.12 -3.06
CA SER A 168 18.72 -11.88 -4.39
C SER A 168 17.76 -11.09 -5.27
N TRP A 169 18.34 -10.32 -6.19
CA TRP A 169 17.63 -9.67 -7.28
C TRP A 169 17.57 -10.58 -8.50
N ARG A 170 16.44 -10.55 -9.20
CA ARG A 170 16.31 -11.09 -10.56
C ARG A 170 15.87 -9.99 -11.49
N GLU A 171 16.53 -9.91 -12.63
CA GLU A 171 16.18 -9.00 -13.71
C GLU A 171 15.33 -9.74 -14.75
N TYR A 172 14.28 -9.07 -15.21
CA TYR A 172 13.42 -9.55 -16.28
C TYR A 172 13.37 -8.48 -17.37
N SER A 173 13.86 -8.85 -18.55
CA SER A 173 13.71 -8.06 -19.77
C SER A 173 12.31 -8.27 -20.36
N GLY A 174 11.80 -7.30 -21.12
CA GLY A 174 10.59 -7.54 -21.91
C GLY A 174 9.60 -6.40 -22.03
N TYR A 175 9.70 -5.33 -21.24
CA TYR A 175 8.82 -4.18 -21.42
C TYR A 175 9.36 -2.89 -20.79
N ASN A 176 9.95 -2.02 -21.62
CA ASN A 176 10.87 -0.99 -21.15
C ASN A 176 10.52 0.43 -21.67
N ARG A 177 9.33 0.64 -22.27
CA ARG A 177 8.96 1.98 -22.80
C ARG A 177 7.52 2.44 -22.59
N MET A 178 6.55 1.55 -22.36
CA MET A 178 5.15 1.99 -22.32
C MET A 178 4.64 2.39 -20.94
N LEU A 179 5.43 2.28 -19.87
CA LEU A 179 5.09 2.83 -18.54
C LEU A 179 5.89 4.10 -18.21
N ASN A 180 6.83 4.46 -19.10
CA ASN A 180 7.66 5.65 -18.97
C ASN A 180 6.74 6.89 -18.85
N ASP A 181 7.11 7.84 -17.99
CA ASP A 181 6.36 9.08 -17.66
C ASP A 181 5.16 8.97 -16.69
N ASN A 182 4.76 7.77 -16.22
CA ASN A 182 3.69 7.64 -15.20
C ASN A 182 4.23 7.64 -13.75
N HIS A 183 4.90 8.73 -13.34
CA HIS A 183 5.72 8.85 -12.11
C HIS A 183 5.01 8.60 -10.76
N HIS A 184 3.71 8.37 -10.76
CA HIS A 184 2.86 8.31 -9.57
C HIS A 184 1.89 7.12 -9.55
N GLN A 185 1.96 6.25 -10.54
CA GLN A 185 1.10 5.08 -10.58
C GLN A 185 1.45 4.11 -9.45
N LYS A 186 0.43 3.46 -8.89
CA LYS A 186 0.58 2.29 -8.03
C LYS A 186 0.15 1.05 -8.78
N ALA A 187 0.87 -0.04 -8.57
CA ALA A 187 0.47 -1.35 -9.08
C ALA A 187 -0.77 -1.86 -8.34
N ALA A 188 -1.71 -2.43 -9.07
CA ALA A 188 -2.80 -3.20 -8.49
C ALA A 188 -2.38 -4.68 -8.43
N LEU A 189 -2.27 -5.26 -7.24
CA LEU A 189 -1.90 -6.67 -7.05
C LEU A 189 -3.16 -7.54 -7.04
N GLN A 190 -3.25 -8.52 -7.93
CA GLN A 190 -4.33 -9.50 -7.96
C GLN A 190 -3.77 -10.85 -8.39
N ASN A 191 -4.06 -11.92 -7.63
CA ASN A 191 -3.67 -13.29 -7.96
C ASN A 191 -2.18 -13.49 -8.34
N GLY A 192 -1.28 -12.71 -7.73
CA GLY A 192 0.17 -12.79 -7.99
C GLY A 192 0.65 -12.03 -9.24
N LEU A 193 -0.26 -11.31 -9.92
CA LEU A 193 0.05 -10.39 -11.00
C LEU A 193 0.02 -8.95 -10.51
N LEU A 194 0.98 -8.15 -10.97
CA LEU A 194 0.97 -6.70 -10.80
C LEU A 194 0.41 -6.04 -12.06
N PHE A 195 -0.75 -5.40 -11.93
CA PHE A 195 -1.39 -4.66 -13.02
C PHE A 195 -1.03 -3.18 -13.00
N PHE A 196 -0.75 -2.65 -14.19
CA PHE A 196 -0.41 -1.26 -14.47
C PHE A 196 -1.21 -0.76 -15.66
N SER A 197 -1.26 0.57 -15.81
CA SER A 197 -1.86 1.24 -16.95
C SER A 197 -0.79 2.03 -17.69
N THR A 198 -0.73 1.92 -19.01
CA THR A 198 0.18 2.74 -19.80
C THR A 198 -0.34 4.19 -19.89
N PRO A 199 0.52 5.18 -20.15
CA PRO A 199 0.10 6.46 -20.71
C PRO A 199 -0.58 6.26 -22.07
N GLU A 200 -1.15 7.32 -22.63
CA GLU A 200 -1.86 7.27 -23.91
C GLU A 200 -0.95 6.75 -25.04
N PRO A 201 -1.38 5.75 -25.85
CA PRO A 201 -2.68 5.08 -25.82
C PRO A 201 -2.83 4.14 -24.61
N PHE A 202 -3.90 4.34 -23.85
CA PHE A 202 -4.15 3.60 -22.61
C PHE A 202 -4.27 2.10 -22.89
N ARG A 203 -3.60 1.30 -22.07
CA ARG A 203 -3.70 -0.17 -22.00
C ARG A 203 -3.51 -0.61 -20.57
N VAL A 204 -4.01 -1.80 -20.23
CA VAL A 204 -3.72 -2.46 -18.95
C VAL A 204 -2.75 -3.61 -19.19
N VAL A 205 -1.64 -3.61 -18.47
CA VAL A 205 -0.59 -4.62 -18.58
C VAL A 205 -0.35 -5.28 -17.22
N GLY A 206 -0.15 -6.59 -17.23
CA GLY A 206 0.14 -7.41 -16.06
C GLY A 206 1.58 -7.91 -16.07
N PHE A 207 2.24 -7.92 -14.92
CA PHE A 207 3.54 -8.56 -14.71
C PHE A 207 3.39 -9.77 -13.77
N HIS A 208 3.79 -10.94 -14.26
CA HIS A 208 3.79 -12.18 -13.49
C HIS A 208 5.01 -12.26 -12.57
N LEU A 209 4.81 -12.14 -11.26
CA LEU A 209 5.91 -12.15 -10.27
C LEU A 209 6.65 -13.50 -10.16
N ALA A 210 6.05 -14.59 -10.66
CA ALA A 210 6.63 -15.93 -10.60
C ALA A 210 7.50 -16.23 -11.82
N THR A 211 7.04 -15.86 -13.02
CA THR A 211 7.70 -16.18 -14.30
C THR A 211 8.52 -15.02 -14.84
N GLY A 212 8.19 -13.78 -14.46
CA GLY A 212 8.78 -12.56 -15.03
C GLY A 212 8.17 -12.14 -16.36
N ASN A 213 7.11 -12.82 -16.80
CA ASN A 213 6.47 -12.53 -18.08
C ASN A 213 5.52 -11.33 -17.96
N TRP A 214 5.50 -10.53 -19.01
CA TRP A 214 4.51 -9.47 -19.20
C TRP A 214 3.35 -9.97 -20.04
N GLU A 215 2.15 -9.52 -19.71
CA GLU A 215 0.95 -9.75 -20.51
C GLU A 215 0.14 -8.46 -20.66
N THR A 216 -0.60 -8.33 -21.74
CA THR A 216 -1.56 -7.24 -21.94
C THR A 216 -2.96 -7.78 -21.72
N LEU A 217 -3.73 -7.11 -20.85
CA LEU A 217 -5.13 -7.45 -20.64
C LEU A 217 -5.91 -7.21 -21.93
N ARG A 218 -6.65 -8.23 -22.37
CA ARG A 218 -7.38 -8.18 -23.66
C ARG A 218 -8.69 -7.42 -23.59
N ALA A 219 -9.19 -7.13 -22.38
CA ALA A 219 -10.40 -6.37 -22.19
C ALA A 219 -10.28 -4.96 -22.81
N GLY A 220 -11.15 -4.66 -23.76
CA GLY A 220 -11.22 -3.35 -24.41
C GLY A 220 -11.53 -2.26 -23.38
N LEU A 221 -10.74 -1.19 -23.38
CA LEU A 221 -10.96 -0.07 -22.47
C LEU A 221 -12.19 0.76 -22.86
N PRO A 222 -12.87 1.40 -21.90
CA PRO A 222 -13.92 2.37 -22.18
C PRO A 222 -13.49 3.49 -23.14
N ASP A 223 -14.40 3.95 -24.00
CA ASP A 223 -14.14 5.06 -24.91
C ASP A 223 -14.08 6.41 -24.20
N GLY A 224 -13.32 7.36 -24.75
CA GLY A 224 -13.24 8.73 -24.23
C GLY A 224 -12.50 8.86 -22.90
N LEU A 225 -11.65 7.88 -22.55
CA LEU A 225 -10.79 7.97 -21.38
C LEU A 225 -9.78 9.10 -21.53
N THR A 226 -9.63 9.90 -20.47
CA THR A 226 -8.61 10.96 -20.37
C THR A 226 -7.49 10.61 -19.39
N PHE A 227 -7.74 9.67 -18.48
CA PHE A 227 -6.73 9.06 -17.61
C PHE A 227 -7.23 7.71 -17.11
N VAL A 228 -6.31 6.85 -16.70
CA VAL A 228 -6.61 5.50 -16.17
C VAL A 228 -5.80 5.24 -14.92
N ARG A 229 -6.44 4.73 -13.87
CA ARG A 229 -5.83 4.22 -12.64
C ARG A 229 -6.47 2.90 -12.25
N LEU A 230 -5.69 2.06 -11.58
CA LEU A 230 -6.12 0.73 -11.17
C LEU A 230 -6.11 0.62 -9.65
N ALA A 231 -7.05 -0.15 -9.13
CA ALA A 231 -7.06 -0.61 -7.74
C ALA A 231 -7.59 -2.05 -7.72
N SER A 232 -7.03 -2.90 -6.87
CA SER A 232 -7.49 -4.28 -6.74
C SER A 232 -7.83 -4.60 -5.30
N ASP A 233 -8.96 -5.29 -5.13
CA ASP A 233 -9.15 -6.09 -3.94
C ASP A 233 -8.35 -7.39 -4.15
N VAL A 234 -7.29 -7.57 -3.36
CA VAL A 234 -6.22 -8.58 -3.58
C VAL A 234 -6.74 -9.98 -3.90
N ALA A 235 -7.95 -10.32 -3.44
CA ALA A 235 -8.56 -11.64 -3.60
C ALA A 235 -9.78 -11.71 -4.54
N SER A 236 -10.33 -10.59 -5.05
CA SER A 236 -11.65 -10.63 -5.73
C SER A 236 -11.68 -9.96 -7.10
N LYS A 237 -11.37 -8.66 -7.19
CA LYS A 237 -11.73 -7.84 -8.36
C LYS A 237 -10.66 -6.81 -8.67
N LEU A 238 -10.50 -6.52 -9.97
CA LEU A 238 -9.75 -5.38 -10.48
C LEU A 238 -10.72 -4.26 -10.85
N TYR A 239 -10.44 -3.06 -10.36
CA TYR A 239 -11.20 -1.87 -10.64
C TYR A 239 -10.37 -0.90 -11.48
N LEU A 240 -11.01 -0.29 -12.46
CA LEU A 240 -10.48 0.80 -13.25
C LEU A 240 -11.18 2.09 -12.83
N ILE A 241 -10.39 3.12 -12.55
CA ILE A 241 -10.85 4.46 -12.24
C ILE A 241 -10.32 5.37 -13.35
N GLY A 242 -11.22 6.10 -13.99
CA GLY A 242 -10.84 6.89 -15.15
C GLY A 242 -11.72 8.11 -15.36
N GLY A 243 -11.12 9.16 -15.92
CA GLY A 243 -11.85 10.33 -16.38
C GLY A 243 -12.43 10.09 -17.75
N ILE A 244 -13.65 10.56 -17.99
CA ILE A 244 -14.29 10.55 -19.31
C ILE A 244 -14.40 11.98 -19.80
N GLY A 245 -13.93 12.21 -21.03
CA GLY A 245 -14.00 13.51 -21.69
C GLY A 245 -13.24 13.53 -23.01
N ASN A 246 -12.93 14.72 -23.51
CA ASN A 246 -12.36 14.93 -24.83
C ASN A 246 -11.13 15.83 -24.74
N ASN A 247 -10.18 15.66 -25.66
CA ASN A 247 -8.97 16.49 -25.79
C ASN A 247 -8.19 16.60 -24.48
N GLY A 248 -8.07 15.48 -23.75
CA GLY A 248 -7.38 15.44 -22.46
C GLY A 248 -8.11 16.11 -21.30
N ILE A 249 -9.36 16.59 -21.46
CA ILE A 249 -10.13 17.24 -20.41
C ILE A 249 -11.25 16.31 -19.93
N SER A 250 -11.15 15.79 -18.71
CA SER A 250 -12.25 15.02 -18.09
C SER A 250 -13.42 15.92 -17.73
N ARG A 251 -14.64 15.44 -17.98
CA ARG A 251 -15.90 16.05 -17.54
C ARG A 251 -16.62 15.22 -16.49
N SER A 252 -16.34 13.92 -16.45
CA SER A 252 -16.81 13.00 -15.41
C SER A 252 -15.69 12.05 -15.02
N VAL A 253 -15.84 11.41 -13.86
CA VAL A 253 -14.96 10.32 -13.41
C VAL A 253 -15.83 9.12 -13.14
N LYS A 254 -15.41 7.94 -13.59
CA LYS A 254 -16.16 6.71 -13.41
C LYS A 254 -15.27 5.60 -12.88
N VAL A 255 -15.93 4.56 -12.37
CA VAL A 255 -15.33 3.32 -11.90
C VAL A 255 -15.92 2.19 -12.72
N TRP A 256 -15.04 1.32 -13.22
CA TRP A 256 -15.40 0.09 -13.89
C TRP A 256 -14.82 -1.09 -13.12
N GLU A 257 -15.53 -2.21 -13.16
CA GLU A 257 -15.09 -3.50 -12.62
C GLU A 257 -14.74 -4.42 -13.79
N LEU A 258 -13.63 -5.14 -13.69
CA LEU A 258 -13.31 -6.19 -14.66
C LEU A 258 -14.26 -7.37 -14.45
N GLY A 259 -14.96 -7.77 -15.52
CA GLY A 259 -15.87 -8.92 -15.49
C GLY A 259 -15.15 -10.23 -15.12
N ASP A 260 -15.90 -11.21 -14.61
CA ASP A 260 -15.34 -12.49 -14.12
C ASP A 260 -14.63 -13.32 -15.20
N ASP A 261 -14.88 -13.03 -16.49
CA ASP A 261 -14.23 -13.67 -17.62
C ASP A 261 -12.94 -12.94 -18.06
N ASP A 262 -12.58 -11.84 -17.41
CA ASP A 262 -11.49 -10.92 -17.74
C ASP A 262 -11.57 -10.35 -19.17
N ARG A 263 -12.77 -10.33 -19.78
CA ARG A 263 -12.95 -9.91 -21.19
C ARG A 263 -13.50 -8.52 -21.36
N ALA A 264 -14.17 -7.97 -20.35
CA ALA A 264 -14.84 -6.68 -20.48
C ALA A 264 -14.81 -5.88 -19.19
N TRP A 265 -14.69 -4.56 -19.34
CA TRP A 265 -14.89 -3.60 -18.26
C TRP A 265 -16.36 -3.22 -18.19
N VAL A 266 -16.98 -3.47 -17.04
CA VAL A 266 -18.38 -3.13 -16.79
C VAL A 266 -18.43 -1.87 -15.94
N GLU A 267 -19.19 -0.86 -16.39
CA GLU A 267 -19.37 0.36 -15.60
C GLU A 267 -20.02 0.02 -14.27
N PHE A 268 -19.32 0.35 -13.19
CA PHE A 268 -19.74 0.04 -11.82
C PHE A 268 -20.39 1.25 -11.16
N GLU A 269 -19.80 2.44 -11.34
CA GLU A 269 -20.29 3.67 -10.73
C GLU A 269 -19.80 4.92 -11.47
N THR A 270 -20.60 5.99 -11.45
CA THR A 270 -20.18 7.32 -11.88
C THR A 270 -20.05 8.25 -10.67
N LEU A 271 -18.95 9.01 -10.60
CA LEU A 271 -18.73 9.97 -9.53
C LEU A 271 -19.81 11.08 -9.57
N PRO A 272 -20.52 11.36 -8.45
CA PRO A 272 -21.55 12.40 -8.42
C PRO A 272 -21.01 13.78 -8.83
N GLU A 273 -21.82 14.55 -9.56
CA GLU A 273 -21.37 15.77 -10.24
C GLU A 273 -20.68 16.79 -9.32
N THR A 274 -21.24 17.04 -8.13
CA THR A 274 -20.68 17.98 -7.14
C THR A 274 -19.31 17.55 -6.64
N VAL A 275 -19.14 16.24 -6.38
CA VAL A 275 -17.89 15.63 -5.94
C VAL A 275 -16.87 15.64 -7.09
N CYS A 276 -17.32 15.31 -8.30
CA CYS A 276 -16.51 15.32 -9.51
C CYS A 276 -15.97 16.71 -9.81
N ARG A 277 -16.80 17.75 -9.74
CA ARG A 277 -16.37 19.14 -9.96
C ARG A 277 -15.27 19.56 -8.98
N LYS A 278 -15.43 19.24 -7.69
CA LYS A 278 -14.37 19.46 -6.68
C LYS A 278 -13.10 18.70 -7.07
N PHE A 279 -13.20 17.40 -7.34
CA PHE A 279 -12.03 16.57 -7.68
C PHE A 279 -11.28 17.07 -8.92
N LEU A 280 -12.00 17.38 -10.00
CA LEU A 280 -11.37 17.88 -11.23
C LEU A 280 -10.73 19.26 -11.05
N SER A 281 -11.33 20.13 -10.22
CA SER A 281 -10.73 21.44 -9.89
C SER A 281 -9.41 21.32 -9.12
N ILE A 282 -9.26 20.26 -8.32
CA ILE A 282 -8.03 19.96 -7.56
C ILE A 282 -6.91 19.50 -8.51
N CYS A 283 -7.25 18.74 -9.56
CA CYS A 283 -6.28 18.21 -10.50
C CYS A 283 -5.77 19.24 -11.51
N TYR A 284 -6.50 20.35 -11.75
CA TYR A 284 -6.19 21.33 -12.81
C TYR A 284 -5.93 20.69 -14.18
N HIS A 285 -6.69 19.65 -14.52
CA HIS A 285 -6.50 18.81 -15.71
C HIS A 285 -5.14 18.09 -15.82
N ASN A 286 -4.31 18.13 -14.78
CA ASN A 286 -3.11 17.30 -14.68
C ASN A 286 -3.44 16.01 -13.91
N TYR A 287 -3.83 14.98 -14.66
CA TYR A 287 -4.23 13.70 -14.10
C TYR A 287 -3.06 12.77 -13.76
N GLU A 288 -1.83 13.12 -14.14
CA GLU A 288 -0.63 12.34 -13.79
C GLU A 288 -0.44 12.26 -12.28
N HIS A 289 -0.83 13.32 -11.56
CA HIS A 289 -0.81 13.40 -10.10
C HIS A 289 -1.90 12.59 -9.40
N VAL A 290 -2.87 12.04 -10.13
CA VAL A 290 -3.89 11.18 -9.54
C VAL A 290 -3.30 9.80 -9.31
N TYR A 291 -3.63 9.15 -8.21
CA TYR A 291 -3.30 7.75 -7.96
C TYR A 291 -4.38 7.10 -7.11
N CYS A 292 -4.48 5.79 -7.22
CA CYS A 292 -5.49 5.00 -6.52
C CYS A 292 -4.85 3.85 -5.76
N PHE A 293 -5.51 3.41 -4.71
CA PHE A 293 -5.19 2.15 -4.04
C PHE A 293 -6.43 1.60 -3.32
N TRP A 294 -6.42 0.30 -3.06
CA TRP A 294 -7.46 -0.36 -2.31
C TRP A 294 -7.19 -0.31 -0.81
N GLN A 295 -8.26 -0.13 -0.03
CA GLN A 295 -8.23 -0.14 1.41
C GLN A 295 -9.54 -0.72 1.96
N GLN A 296 -9.52 -1.98 2.41
CA GLN A 296 -10.60 -2.65 3.17
C GLN A 296 -12.01 -2.30 2.65
N GLY A 297 -12.31 -2.72 1.42
CA GLY A 297 -13.63 -2.50 0.80
C GLY A 297 -13.82 -1.11 0.19
N CYS A 298 -12.77 -0.28 0.18
CA CYS A 298 -12.81 1.07 -0.36
C CYS A 298 -11.74 1.30 -1.43
N ILE A 299 -12.12 2.00 -2.50
CA ILE A 299 -11.17 2.57 -3.46
C ILE A 299 -10.83 3.98 -2.98
N CYS A 300 -9.55 4.22 -2.68
CA CYS A 300 -9.05 5.54 -2.30
C CYS A 300 -8.45 6.22 -3.53
N VAL A 301 -8.97 7.38 -3.90
CA VAL A 301 -8.49 8.24 -4.97
C VAL A 301 -7.80 9.44 -4.34
N CYS A 302 -6.53 9.64 -4.70
CA CYS A 302 -5.67 10.67 -4.13
C CYS A 302 -5.05 11.52 -5.24
N CYS A 303 -4.59 12.71 -4.87
CA CYS A 303 -3.82 13.59 -5.75
C CYS A 303 -2.53 14.05 -5.05
N TYR A 304 -1.39 14.03 -5.74
CA TYR A 304 -0.11 14.47 -5.15
C TYR A 304 -0.11 15.94 -4.71
N THR A 305 -0.96 16.77 -5.31
CA THR A 305 -1.07 18.20 -5.01
C THR A 305 -2.12 18.51 -3.93
N TRP A 306 -2.82 17.49 -3.41
CA TRP A 306 -3.95 17.69 -2.49
C TRP A 306 -3.94 16.74 -1.28
N PRO A 307 -4.23 17.23 -0.07
CA PRO A 307 -4.14 16.42 1.14
C PRO A 307 -5.36 15.55 1.43
N GLU A 308 -6.55 15.91 0.92
CA GLU A 308 -7.76 15.14 1.18
C GLU A 308 -7.84 13.90 0.28
N ILE A 309 -8.44 12.84 0.81
CA ILE A 309 -8.60 11.56 0.10
C ILE A 309 -10.08 11.41 -0.24
N LEU A 310 -10.37 11.14 -1.51
CA LEU A 310 -11.69 10.77 -1.96
C LEU A 310 -11.84 9.25 -1.86
N CYS A 311 -12.83 8.77 -1.13
CA CYS A 311 -13.02 7.36 -0.83
C CYS A 311 -14.36 6.88 -1.39
N TYR A 312 -14.31 5.81 -2.18
CA TYR A 312 -15.50 5.08 -2.63
C TYR A 312 -15.66 3.80 -1.84
N LYS A 313 -16.75 3.68 -1.06
CA LYS A 313 -17.08 2.46 -0.31
C LYS A 313 -17.88 1.53 -1.21
N VAL A 314 -17.26 0.43 -1.67
CA VAL A 314 -17.84 -0.48 -2.67
C VAL A 314 -19.13 -1.13 -2.16
N CYS A 315 -19.14 -1.63 -0.92
CA CYS A 315 -20.30 -2.32 -0.35
C CYS A 315 -21.55 -1.44 -0.22
N ARG A 316 -21.37 -0.12 -0.11
CA ARG A 316 -22.47 0.85 0.01
C ARG A 316 -22.71 1.63 -1.28
N ARG A 317 -21.82 1.52 -2.27
CA ARG A 317 -21.79 2.34 -3.48
C ARG A 317 -21.89 3.83 -3.19
N THR A 318 -21.01 4.32 -2.32
CA THR A 318 -21.05 5.71 -1.85
C THR A 318 -19.68 6.37 -1.85
N TRP A 319 -19.66 7.64 -2.25
CA TRP A 319 -18.47 8.49 -2.28
C TRP A 319 -18.44 9.41 -1.07
N HIS A 320 -17.27 9.51 -0.43
CA HIS A 320 -17.06 10.39 0.71
C HIS A 320 -15.66 10.98 0.68
N TRP A 321 -15.53 12.24 1.05
CA TRP A 321 -14.24 12.83 1.39
C TRP A 321 -13.85 12.40 2.80
N LEU A 322 -12.64 11.89 2.95
CA LEU A 322 -12.06 11.63 4.27
C LEU A 322 -11.59 12.95 4.90
N PRO A 323 -11.62 13.08 6.24
CA PRO A 323 -11.25 14.33 6.89
C PRO A 323 -9.81 14.72 6.59
N LYS A 324 -9.57 16.02 6.45
CA LYS A 324 -8.22 16.57 6.34
C LYS A 324 -7.40 16.20 7.59
N CYS A 325 -6.14 15.87 7.38
CA CYS A 325 -5.22 15.57 8.48
C CYS A 325 -4.99 16.83 9.36
N PRO A 326 -5.24 16.75 10.68
CA PRO A 326 -5.14 17.91 11.57
C PRO A 326 -3.68 18.34 11.82
N SER A 327 -2.71 17.46 11.57
CA SER A 327 -1.28 17.78 11.73
C SER A 327 -0.68 18.45 10.50
N LEU A 328 -1.45 18.67 9.43
CA LEU A 328 -0.96 19.37 8.24
C LEU A 328 -0.97 20.88 8.49
N PRO A 329 0.08 21.60 8.05
CA PRO A 329 0.10 23.06 8.10
C PRO A 329 -1.02 23.67 7.25
N GLU A 330 -1.33 24.95 7.47
CA GLU A 330 -2.29 25.70 6.63
C GLU A 330 -1.78 25.94 5.21
N LYS A 331 -0.47 26.09 5.05
CA LYS A 331 0.21 26.16 3.75
C LYS A 331 1.00 24.88 3.55
N TRP A 332 0.77 24.21 2.44
CA TRP A 332 1.47 22.99 2.09
C TRP A 332 2.02 23.05 0.66
N SER A 333 3.12 22.35 0.42
CA SER A 333 3.59 22.08 -0.93
C SER A 333 2.88 20.85 -1.50
N CYS A 334 3.10 20.58 -2.79
CA CYS A 334 2.79 19.29 -3.39
C CYS A 334 3.68 18.17 -2.80
N GLY A 335 3.28 16.92 -3.03
CA GLY A 335 4.02 15.72 -2.62
C GLY A 335 3.27 14.78 -1.68
N PHE A 336 1.95 14.91 -1.53
CA PHE A 336 1.18 14.02 -0.66
C PHE A 336 1.12 12.60 -1.20
N ARG A 337 1.55 11.65 -0.36
CA ARG A 337 1.52 10.21 -0.68
C ARG A 337 0.75 9.46 0.40
N CYS A 338 -0.34 8.81 -0.01
CA CYS A 338 -1.16 7.99 0.87
C CYS A 338 -0.93 6.51 0.57
N PHE A 339 -0.79 5.68 1.60
CA PHE A 339 -0.52 4.25 1.47
C PHE A 339 -1.51 3.43 2.28
N SER A 340 -1.97 2.32 1.71
CA SER A 340 -2.64 1.27 2.48
C SER A 340 -1.66 0.68 3.49
N PHE A 341 -2.07 0.56 4.74
CA PHE A 341 -1.31 -0.06 5.81
C PHE A 341 -2.21 -1.00 6.60
N GLY A 342 -2.11 -2.29 6.33
CA GLY A 342 -2.68 -3.34 7.16
C GLY A 342 -1.65 -3.80 8.19
N PRO A 343 -1.69 -3.34 9.45
CA PRO A 343 -0.67 -3.68 10.42
C PRO A 343 -0.62 -5.19 10.70
N ASP A 344 0.58 -5.77 10.64
CA ASP A 344 0.85 -7.16 10.99
C ASP A 344 2.14 -7.24 11.80
N LEU A 345 2.03 -7.70 13.05
CA LEU A 345 3.17 -7.84 13.96
C LEU A 345 4.17 -8.89 13.49
N TYR A 346 3.71 -9.90 12.75
CA TYR A 346 4.49 -11.08 12.39
C TYR A 346 4.92 -11.08 10.91
N ALA A 347 4.66 -9.99 10.19
CA ALA A 347 5.18 -9.81 8.84
C ALA A 347 6.71 -9.84 8.87
N ALA A 348 7.27 -10.83 8.15
CA ALA A 348 8.70 -11.10 8.10
C ALA A 348 9.43 -10.03 7.27
N VAL A 349 10.52 -9.51 7.83
CA VAL A 349 11.38 -8.50 7.20
C VAL A 349 12.65 -9.13 6.71
#